data_AF-A0A150XXW1-F1
#
_entry.id   AF-A0A150XXW1-F1
#
_cell.length_a   1.000
_cell.length_b   1.000
_cell.length_c   1.000
_cell.angle_alpha   90.00
_cell.angle_beta   90.00
_cell.angle_gamma   90.00
#
_symmetry.space_group_name_H-M   'P 1'
#
loop_
_entity.id
_entity.type
_entity.pdbx_description
1 polymer ?
#
loop_
_entity_poly.entity_id
_entity_poly.type
_entity_poly.pdbx_seq_one_letter_code
_entity_poly.pdbx_strand_id
1 'polypeptide(L)'
;MLLLSSSPLNAQGTNDSLFTQLHMNEAYDPPQDILSSKSIVLMDVPKGISVEERLKLADELQAFFAKVGVDAAAYFQINSFSSVSGMQEQIPDFILKRDIKNLIFLTVLNQEDDFILGMGPFNGKHNFYDKGASFWLRRTTDLETVFSELTTRLKTDAFPKENLLLSNSAEFFEPTVSGFKQAYVTLPKDFEGKKIAIPRIDINPFAEPNPQALSIAALTSANMFKKELSDRSHSYETLATKDSVLYQIISVENKTDADLRRTRVDYVLHYIEADAQNVYTFLPFEKREENKTGVLVKFFLRDTRTNIAFLGSNWDAKEDWNEALNSFIAQINSMRGK
;
A
#
# COMPACT_ATOMS: atom_id res chain seq x y z
N MET A 1 -47.08 -4.30 -16.40
CA MET A 1 -46.73 -4.88 -15.09
C MET A 1 -45.24 -4.62 -14.91
N LEU A 2 -44.89 -3.51 -14.26
CA LEU A 2 -43.51 -3.09 -14.04
C LEU A 2 -42.93 -3.91 -12.88
N LEU A 3 -41.94 -4.74 -13.16
CA LEU A 3 -41.16 -5.44 -12.15
C LEU A 3 -40.24 -4.43 -11.47
N LEU A 4 -40.65 -3.99 -10.28
CA LEU A 4 -39.80 -3.27 -9.33
C LEU A 4 -38.67 -4.23 -8.93
N SER A 5 -37.47 -4.02 -9.47
CA SER A 5 -36.26 -4.65 -8.96
C SER A 5 -35.99 -4.09 -7.56
N SER A 6 -36.19 -4.92 -6.56
CA SER A 6 -35.82 -4.65 -5.17
C SER A 6 -34.30 -4.44 -5.09
N SER A 7 -33.87 -3.21 -4.84
CA SER A 7 -32.50 -2.89 -4.42
C SER A 7 -32.18 -3.63 -3.12
N PRO A 8 -31.04 -4.35 -3.00
CA PRO A 8 -30.60 -4.83 -1.71
C PRO A 8 -30.14 -3.63 -0.87
N LEU A 9 -31.06 -3.17 -0.02
CA LEU A 9 -30.80 -2.36 1.16
C LEU A 9 -29.84 -3.11 2.09
N ASN A 10 -28.66 -2.52 2.32
CA ASN A 10 -27.95 -2.63 3.60
C ASN A 10 -27.23 -1.29 3.85
N ALA A 11 -27.74 -0.56 4.85
CA ALA A 11 -27.21 0.67 5.44
C ALA A 11 -26.84 1.83 4.47
N GLN A 12 -27.86 2.47 3.86
CA GLN A 12 -27.69 3.71 3.08
C GLN A 12 -26.86 4.79 3.81
N GLY A 13 -26.94 4.88 5.15
CA GLY A 13 -26.17 5.87 5.91
C GLY A 13 -24.66 5.62 6.02
N THR A 14 -24.20 4.37 5.99
CA THR A 14 -22.76 4.06 6.12
C THR A 14 -22.05 4.12 4.78
N ASN A 15 -22.72 3.72 3.70
CA ASN A 15 -22.12 3.73 2.37
C ASN A 15 -21.98 5.15 1.83
N ASP A 16 -22.96 6.03 2.05
CA ASP A 16 -22.87 7.45 1.67
C ASP A 16 -21.67 8.15 2.33
N SER A 17 -21.41 7.80 3.60
CA SER A 17 -20.24 8.31 4.33
C SER A 17 -18.92 7.80 3.74
N LEU A 18 -18.90 6.54 3.28
CA LEU A 18 -17.72 5.92 2.71
C LEU A 18 -17.42 6.47 1.32
N PHE A 19 -18.42 6.59 0.45
CA PHE A 19 -18.29 7.22 -0.87
C PHE A 19 -17.77 8.66 -0.74
N THR A 20 -18.32 9.42 0.22
CA THR A 20 -17.85 10.78 0.51
C THR A 20 -16.40 10.80 0.98
N GLN A 21 -16.02 9.90 1.90
CA GLN A 21 -14.66 9.81 2.43
C GLN A 21 -13.64 9.41 1.34
N LEU A 22 -14.01 8.50 0.46
CA LEU A 22 -13.15 7.99 -0.61
C LEU A 22 -13.16 8.85 -1.87
N HIS A 23 -13.99 9.90 -1.93
CA HIS A 23 -14.26 10.70 -3.12
C HIS A 23 -14.73 9.88 -4.32
N MET A 24 -15.61 8.92 -4.08
CA MET A 24 -16.18 8.04 -5.09
C MET A 24 -17.66 8.39 -5.29
N ASN A 25 -18.16 8.17 -6.51
CA ASN A 25 -19.59 8.17 -6.79
C ASN A 25 -20.10 6.72 -6.74
N GLU A 26 -21.32 6.52 -6.25
CA GLU A 26 -21.95 5.20 -6.28
C GLU A 26 -22.28 4.81 -7.73
N ALA A 27 -21.89 3.59 -8.10
CA ALA A 27 -22.31 2.94 -9.34
C ALA A 27 -23.26 1.79 -9.03
N TYR A 28 -24.31 1.65 -9.84
CA TYR A 28 -25.20 0.50 -9.72
C TYR A 28 -24.50 -0.80 -10.10
N ASP A 29 -23.65 -0.78 -11.14
CA ASP A 29 -22.93 -1.93 -11.70
C ASP A 29 -21.41 -1.70 -11.72
N PRO A 30 -20.60 -2.78 -11.74
CA PRO A 30 -19.17 -2.69 -12.03
C PRO A 30 -18.88 -2.06 -13.41
N PRO A 31 -17.61 -1.65 -13.68
CA PRO A 31 -17.20 -1.16 -14.99
C PRO A 31 -17.62 -2.13 -16.11
N GLN A 32 -18.22 -1.58 -17.17
CA GLN A 32 -18.80 -2.38 -18.26
C GLN A 32 -17.74 -3.21 -19.00
N ASP A 33 -16.49 -2.74 -19.04
CA ASP A 33 -15.39 -3.42 -19.70
C ASP A 33 -14.66 -4.43 -18.81
N ILE A 34 -15.11 -4.68 -17.57
CA ILE A 34 -14.41 -5.55 -16.59
C ILE A 34 -14.18 -7.00 -17.06
N LEU A 35 -14.97 -7.51 -18.02
CA LEU A 35 -14.81 -8.84 -18.62
C LEU A 35 -14.03 -8.83 -19.96
N SER A 36 -13.63 -7.65 -20.41
CA SER A 36 -12.89 -7.42 -21.66
C SER A 36 -11.54 -6.71 -21.45
N SER A 37 -11.26 -6.27 -20.23
CA SER A 37 -10.02 -5.60 -19.86
C SER A 37 -9.44 -6.19 -18.57
N LYS A 38 -8.24 -5.74 -18.21
CA LYS A 38 -7.51 -6.24 -17.04
C LYS A 38 -7.73 -5.35 -15.83
N SER A 39 -7.62 -5.97 -14.66
CA SER A 39 -7.82 -5.36 -13.36
C SER A 39 -6.59 -5.51 -12.48
N ILE A 40 -6.29 -4.46 -11.71
CA ILE A 40 -5.46 -4.58 -10.51
C ILE A 40 -6.37 -4.85 -9.32
N VAL A 41 -5.94 -5.74 -8.42
CA VAL A 41 -6.59 -6.00 -7.14
C VAL A 41 -5.73 -5.42 -6.02
N LEU A 42 -6.32 -4.53 -5.23
CA LEU A 42 -5.77 -4.06 -3.97
C LEU A 42 -6.37 -4.88 -2.83
N MET A 43 -5.54 -5.33 -1.89
CA MET A 43 -6.01 -6.11 -0.76
C MET A 43 -5.43 -5.60 0.56
N ASP A 44 -6.27 -5.51 1.57
CA ASP A 44 -5.82 -5.25 2.95
C ASP A 44 -6.51 -6.22 3.92
N VAL A 45 -5.74 -6.73 4.86
CA VAL A 45 -6.17 -7.72 5.86
C VAL A 45 -5.70 -7.30 7.25
N PRO A 46 -6.41 -7.65 8.33
CA PRO A 46 -6.04 -7.22 9.67
C PRO A 46 -4.62 -7.68 10.03
N LYS A 47 -3.91 -6.85 10.80
CA LYS A 47 -2.60 -7.21 11.35
C LYS A 47 -2.72 -8.53 12.14
N GLY A 48 -1.79 -9.46 11.92
CA GLY A 48 -1.77 -10.75 12.61
C GLY A 48 -2.48 -11.89 11.88
N ILE A 49 -3.18 -11.64 10.77
CA ILE A 49 -3.57 -12.70 9.84
C ILE A 49 -2.33 -13.33 9.23
N SER A 50 -2.28 -14.66 9.18
CA SER A 50 -1.13 -15.37 8.64
C SER A 50 -1.00 -15.16 7.12
N VAL A 51 0.22 -15.28 6.61
CA VAL A 51 0.48 -15.23 5.15
C VAL A 51 -0.36 -16.29 4.42
N GLU A 52 -0.51 -17.48 5.00
CA GLU A 52 -1.30 -18.58 4.42
C GLU A 52 -2.78 -18.24 4.31
N GLU A 53 -3.39 -17.72 5.37
CA GLU A 53 -4.81 -17.30 5.37
C GLU A 53 -5.06 -16.19 4.36
N ARG A 54 -4.14 -15.22 4.26
CA ARG A 54 -4.20 -14.16 3.26
C ARG A 54 -4.13 -14.69 1.83
N LEU A 55 -3.20 -15.61 1.56
CA LEU A 55 -3.07 -16.24 0.24
C LEU A 55 -4.31 -17.05 -0.13
N LYS A 56 -4.87 -17.78 0.84
CA LYS A 56 -6.11 -18.54 0.66
C LYS A 56 -7.28 -17.62 0.25
N LEU A 57 -7.46 -16.49 0.93
CA LEU A 57 -8.50 -15.52 0.58
C LEU A 57 -8.29 -14.95 -0.84
N ALA A 58 -7.06 -14.66 -1.21
CA ALA A 58 -6.74 -14.15 -2.54
C ALA A 58 -6.99 -15.19 -3.65
N ASP A 59 -6.65 -16.46 -3.40
CA ASP A 59 -6.91 -17.56 -4.34
C ASP A 59 -8.41 -17.85 -4.46
N GLU A 60 -9.19 -17.74 -3.39
CA GLU A 60 -10.65 -17.83 -3.44
C GLU A 60 -11.25 -16.73 -4.33
N LEU A 61 -10.81 -15.49 -4.13
CA LEU A 61 -11.22 -14.35 -4.94
C LEU A 61 -10.80 -14.53 -6.41
N GLN A 62 -9.57 -14.99 -6.67
CA GLN A 62 -9.08 -15.24 -8.02
C GLN A 62 -9.87 -16.36 -8.71
N ALA A 63 -10.16 -17.45 -8.01
CA ALA A 63 -10.96 -18.55 -8.54
C ALA A 63 -12.36 -18.09 -8.93
N PHE A 64 -12.97 -17.22 -8.11
CA PHE A 64 -14.23 -16.56 -8.45
C PHE A 64 -14.09 -15.69 -9.72
N PHE A 65 -13.08 -14.81 -9.78
CA PHE A 65 -12.84 -13.95 -10.95
C PHE A 65 -12.64 -14.74 -12.25
N ALA A 66 -11.83 -15.80 -12.21
CA ALA A 66 -11.62 -16.69 -13.34
C ALA A 66 -12.94 -17.34 -13.81
N LYS A 67 -13.78 -17.77 -12.87
CA LYS A 67 -15.10 -18.37 -13.15
C LYS A 67 -16.04 -17.38 -13.83
N VAL A 68 -16.08 -16.11 -13.40
CA VAL A 68 -16.98 -15.09 -13.98
C VAL A 68 -16.41 -14.39 -15.21
N GLY A 69 -15.10 -14.49 -15.47
CA GLY A 69 -14.45 -13.88 -16.64
C GLY A 69 -13.68 -12.59 -16.35
N VAL A 70 -13.49 -12.22 -15.09
CA VAL A 70 -12.71 -11.03 -14.69
C VAL A 70 -11.22 -11.37 -14.74
N ASP A 71 -10.44 -10.58 -15.48
CA ASP A 71 -8.98 -10.71 -15.52
C ASP A 71 -8.33 -9.89 -14.41
N ALA A 72 -8.16 -10.49 -13.24
CA ALA A 72 -7.34 -9.95 -12.16
C ALA A 72 -5.86 -10.26 -12.43
N ALA A 73 -5.16 -9.30 -13.02
CA ALA A 73 -3.82 -9.49 -13.57
C ALA A 73 -2.68 -9.25 -12.57
N ALA A 74 -2.98 -8.66 -11.41
CA ALA A 74 -2.00 -8.34 -10.38
C ALA A 74 -2.68 -8.03 -9.04
N TYR A 75 -2.14 -8.58 -7.95
CA TYR A 75 -2.55 -8.30 -6.58
C TYR A 75 -1.49 -7.46 -5.88
N PHE A 76 -1.91 -6.44 -5.13
CA PHE A 76 -1.03 -5.65 -4.27
C PHE A 76 -1.62 -5.54 -2.87
N GLN A 77 -0.76 -5.58 -1.86
CA GLN A 77 -1.16 -5.22 -0.51
C GLN A 77 -1.23 -3.71 -0.37
N ILE A 78 -2.32 -3.18 0.19
CA ILE A 78 -2.48 -1.74 0.40
C ILE A 78 -1.38 -1.21 1.32
N ASN A 79 -1.03 -1.98 2.35
CA ASN A 79 0.00 -1.59 3.30
C ASN A 79 1.37 -1.45 2.64
N SER A 80 1.69 -2.21 1.59
CA SER A 80 2.99 -2.06 0.91
C SER A 80 3.19 -0.60 0.45
N PHE A 81 2.16 0.04 -0.12
CA PHE A 81 2.23 1.46 -0.56
C PHE A 81 2.42 2.48 0.57
N SER A 82 2.23 2.10 1.84
CA SER A 82 2.53 2.92 3.02
C SER A 82 3.77 2.44 3.77
N SER A 83 4.21 1.20 3.55
CA SER A 83 5.31 0.55 4.24
C SER A 83 6.65 1.21 3.98
N VAL A 84 6.87 1.88 2.83
CA VAL A 84 8.17 2.45 2.47
C VAL A 84 8.13 3.97 2.26
N SER A 85 8.45 4.75 3.29
CA SER A 85 8.46 6.22 3.15
C SER A 85 9.43 6.68 2.08
N GLY A 86 8.96 7.52 1.16
CA GLY A 86 9.80 8.20 0.19
C GLY A 86 10.37 7.33 -0.92
N MET A 87 10.00 6.05 -0.95
CA MET A 87 9.85 5.36 -2.22
C MET A 87 8.39 5.51 -2.55
N GLN A 88 8.07 6.32 -3.57
CA GLN A 88 6.84 6.04 -4.29
C GLN A 88 7.03 4.61 -4.78
N GLU A 89 6.40 3.65 -4.10
CA GLU A 89 6.22 2.33 -4.67
C GLU A 89 5.32 2.52 -5.87
N GLN A 90 5.99 2.75 -7.00
CA GLN A 90 5.34 2.84 -8.27
C GLN A 90 4.87 1.43 -8.58
N ILE A 91 3.58 1.29 -8.88
CA ILE A 91 3.07 0.14 -9.63
C ILE A 91 4.11 -0.12 -10.72
N PRO A 92 4.78 -1.29 -10.74
CA PRO A 92 5.92 -1.49 -11.61
C PRO A 92 5.56 -1.12 -13.05
N ASP A 93 6.44 -0.41 -13.77
CA ASP A 93 6.15 0.05 -15.14
C ASP A 93 5.63 -1.07 -16.05
N PHE A 94 6.09 -2.31 -15.82
CA PHE A 94 5.63 -3.46 -16.59
C PHE A 94 4.16 -3.81 -16.32
N ILE A 95 3.62 -3.53 -15.13
CA ILE A 95 2.20 -3.65 -14.80
C ILE A 95 1.40 -2.56 -15.49
N LEU A 96 1.87 -1.30 -15.45
CA LEU A 96 1.22 -0.19 -16.17
C LEU A 96 1.18 -0.42 -17.69
N LYS A 97 2.15 -1.16 -18.24
CA LYS A 97 2.19 -1.57 -19.66
C LYS A 97 1.22 -2.70 -20.03
N ARG A 98 0.52 -3.33 -19.07
CA ARG A 98 -0.40 -4.46 -19.32
C ARG A 98 -1.82 -4.05 -19.76
N ASP A 99 -2.06 -2.77 -20.09
CA ASP A 99 -3.38 -2.21 -20.46
C ASP A 99 -4.46 -2.50 -19.41
N ILE A 100 -4.15 -2.15 -18.16
CA ILE A 100 -5.04 -2.31 -17.02
C ILE A 100 -6.00 -1.13 -16.99
N LYS A 101 -7.30 -1.42 -16.92
CA LYS A 101 -8.37 -0.41 -16.95
C LYS A 101 -9.21 -0.37 -15.70
N ASN A 102 -9.22 -1.45 -14.92
CA ASN A 102 -10.05 -1.56 -13.73
C ASN A 102 -9.23 -1.66 -12.45
N LEU A 103 -9.83 -1.13 -11.39
CA LEU A 103 -9.40 -1.25 -10.02
C LEU A 103 -10.43 -2.08 -9.26
N ILE A 104 -9.97 -3.13 -8.62
CA ILE A 104 -10.72 -3.91 -7.64
C ILE A 104 -10.03 -3.71 -6.30
N PHE A 105 -10.78 -3.54 -5.22
CA PHE A 105 -10.20 -3.58 -3.88
C PHE A 105 -11.03 -4.45 -2.95
N LEU A 106 -10.35 -5.24 -2.13
CA LEU A 106 -10.92 -6.04 -1.05
C LEU A 106 -10.24 -5.66 0.27
N THR A 107 -11.01 -5.11 1.19
CA THR A 107 -10.52 -4.81 2.54
C THR A 107 -11.28 -5.65 3.57
N VAL A 108 -10.56 -6.46 4.33
CA VAL A 108 -11.09 -7.28 5.42
C VAL A 108 -10.98 -6.46 6.72
N LEU A 109 -12.08 -5.92 7.22
CA LEU A 109 -12.08 -4.95 8.31
C LEU A 109 -11.74 -5.56 9.67
N ASN A 110 -12.09 -6.83 9.89
CA ASN A 110 -11.86 -7.55 11.14
C ASN A 110 -11.80 -9.07 10.90
N GLN A 111 -11.52 -9.82 11.97
CA GLN A 111 -11.49 -11.30 11.93
C GLN A 111 -12.89 -11.95 11.94
N GLU A 112 -13.95 -11.15 12.03
CA GLU A 112 -15.35 -11.59 11.97
C GLU A 112 -15.90 -11.52 10.54
N ASP A 113 -15.01 -11.57 9.55
CA ASP A 113 -15.34 -11.62 8.13
C ASP A 113 -16.15 -10.40 7.64
N ASP A 114 -15.94 -9.20 8.19
CA ASP A 114 -16.53 -7.96 7.65
C ASP A 114 -15.68 -7.42 6.50
N PHE A 115 -16.20 -7.50 5.28
CA PHE A 115 -15.50 -7.17 4.04
C PHE A 115 -16.05 -5.90 3.40
N ILE A 116 -15.16 -5.13 2.77
CA ILE A 116 -15.52 -4.15 1.75
C ILE A 116 -14.90 -4.58 0.42
N LEU A 117 -15.76 -4.86 -0.57
CA LEU A 117 -15.37 -5.14 -1.95
C LEU A 117 -15.82 -4.02 -2.86
N GLY A 118 -14.91 -3.44 -3.63
CA GLY A 118 -15.20 -2.39 -4.60
C GLY A 118 -14.61 -2.67 -5.98
N MET A 119 -15.31 -2.22 -7.03
CA MET A 119 -14.89 -2.32 -8.43
C MET A 119 -15.16 -1.00 -9.15
N GLY A 120 -14.14 -0.44 -9.82
CA GLY A 120 -14.25 0.84 -10.52
C GLY A 120 -13.10 1.04 -11.51
N PRO A 121 -13.02 2.21 -12.16
CA PRO A 121 -11.99 2.49 -13.14
C PRO A 121 -10.63 2.73 -12.46
N PHE A 122 -9.58 2.16 -13.04
CA PHE A 122 -8.19 2.50 -12.73
C PHE A 122 -7.74 3.63 -13.64
N ASN A 123 -7.16 4.69 -13.07
CA ASN A 123 -6.80 5.89 -13.83
C ASN A 123 -5.38 5.83 -14.45
N GLY A 124 -4.65 4.73 -14.28
CA GLY A 124 -3.29 4.58 -14.81
C GLY A 124 -2.21 5.33 -14.03
N LYS A 125 -2.52 5.91 -12.87
CA LYS A 125 -1.63 6.77 -12.08
C LYS A 125 -1.44 6.22 -10.65
N HIS A 126 -0.49 6.79 -9.92
CA HIS A 126 -0.16 6.38 -8.54
C HIS A 126 -1.26 6.66 -7.50
N ASN A 127 -2.23 7.51 -7.80
CA ASN A 127 -3.40 7.73 -6.95
C ASN A 127 -4.54 6.73 -7.24
N PHE A 128 -4.34 5.80 -8.20
CA PHE A 128 -5.20 4.68 -8.58
C PHE A 128 -6.55 5.03 -9.22
N TYR A 129 -7.22 6.08 -8.75
CA TYR A 129 -8.50 6.51 -9.29
C TYR A 129 -8.62 8.03 -9.24
N ASP A 130 -9.48 8.59 -10.09
CA ASP A 130 -9.73 10.03 -10.11
C ASP A 130 -10.90 10.39 -9.16
N LYS A 131 -10.90 11.62 -8.67
CA LYS A 131 -11.95 12.15 -7.79
C LYS A 131 -13.31 12.10 -8.50
N GLY A 132 -14.32 11.54 -7.85
CA GLY A 132 -15.66 11.34 -8.42
C GLY A 132 -15.76 10.16 -9.39
N ALA A 133 -14.76 9.28 -9.45
CA ALA A 133 -14.87 8.02 -10.17
C ALA A 133 -16.03 7.18 -9.62
N SER A 134 -16.77 6.53 -10.52
CA SER A 134 -17.91 5.69 -10.18
C SER A 134 -17.44 4.29 -9.77
N PHE A 135 -17.83 3.85 -8.58
CA PHE A 135 -17.49 2.54 -8.03
C PHE A 135 -18.74 1.78 -7.65
N TRP A 136 -18.77 0.51 -8.05
CA TRP A 136 -19.64 -0.47 -7.44
C TRP A 136 -18.98 -0.93 -6.13
N LEU A 137 -19.71 -0.90 -5.03
CA LEU A 137 -19.17 -1.20 -3.70
C LEU A 137 -20.16 -1.99 -2.86
N ARG A 138 -19.66 -3.02 -2.16
CA ARG A 138 -20.43 -3.79 -1.18
C ARG A 138 -19.65 -3.91 0.12
N ARG A 139 -20.33 -3.63 1.23
CA ARG A 139 -19.91 -4.10 2.56
C ARG A 139 -20.74 -5.31 2.93
N THR A 140 -20.09 -6.39 3.35
CA THR A 140 -20.76 -7.67 3.61
C THR A 140 -20.03 -8.43 4.71
N THR A 141 -20.74 -9.30 5.42
CA THR A 141 -20.13 -10.33 6.26
C THR A 141 -20.11 -11.70 5.58
N ASP A 142 -20.51 -11.76 4.31
CA ASP A 142 -20.63 -12.97 3.51
C ASP A 142 -20.25 -12.66 2.05
N LEU A 143 -19.05 -13.07 1.64
CA LEU A 143 -18.56 -12.86 0.28
C LEU A 143 -19.31 -13.71 -0.75
N GLU A 144 -19.84 -14.88 -0.38
CA GLU A 144 -20.56 -15.76 -1.31
C GLU A 144 -21.85 -15.12 -1.81
N THR A 145 -22.56 -14.40 -0.93
CA THR A 145 -23.72 -13.59 -1.33
C THR A 145 -23.34 -12.54 -2.38
N VAL A 146 -22.21 -11.86 -2.20
CA VAL A 146 -21.71 -10.85 -3.14
C VAL A 146 -21.23 -11.48 -4.45
N PHE A 147 -20.60 -12.65 -4.40
CA PHE A 147 -20.20 -13.41 -5.59
C PHE A 147 -21.41 -13.90 -6.40
N SER A 148 -22.49 -14.31 -5.74
CA SER A 148 -23.75 -14.67 -6.39
C SER A 148 -24.41 -13.46 -7.07
N GLU A 149 -24.40 -12.30 -6.41
CA GLU A 149 -24.86 -11.03 -6.98
C GLU A 149 -24.06 -10.69 -8.25
N LEU A 150 -22.73 -10.68 -8.16
CA LEU A 150 -21.84 -10.39 -9.29
C LEU A 150 -22.01 -11.39 -10.43
N THR A 151 -22.13 -12.68 -10.13
CA THR A 151 -22.37 -13.73 -11.15
C THR A 151 -23.64 -13.43 -11.94
N THR A 152 -24.68 -12.94 -11.29
CA THR A 152 -25.95 -12.62 -11.95
C THR A 152 -25.82 -11.38 -12.84
N ARG A 153 -25.14 -10.34 -12.36
CA ARG A 153 -24.94 -9.07 -13.09
C ARG A 153 -24.04 -9.25 -14.32
N LEU A 154 -22.92 -9.94 -14.16
CA LEU A 154 -21.88 -10.12 -15.18
C LEU A 154 -22.28 -11.08 -16.31
N LYS A 155 -23.40 -11.81 -16.17
CA LYS A 155 -23.96 -12.67 -17.23
C LYS A 155 -24.82 -11.91 -18.25
N THR A 156 -25.07 -10.63 -18.03
CA THR A 156 -25.90 -9.82 -18.93
C THR A 156 -25.11 -9.40 -20.16
N ASP A 157 -25.80 -9.12 -21.27
CA ASP A 157 -25.19 -8.64 -22.53
C ASP A 157 -24.48 -7.27 -22.38
N ALA A 158 -24.65 -6.61 -21.23
CA ALA A 158 -23.96 -5.38 -20.87
C ALA A 158 -22.44 -5.60 -20.66
N PHE A 159 -22.00 -6.83 -20.39
CA PHE A 159 -20.61 -7.16 -20.12
C PHE A 159 -20.03 -8.08 -21.21
N PRO A 160 -19.42 -7.52 -22.26
CA PRO A 160 -18.78 -8.32 -23.30
C PRO A 160 -17.60 -9.10 -22.72
N LYS A 161 -17.62 -10.42 -22.89
CA LYS A 161 -16.54 -11.30 -22.41
C LYS A 161 -15.50 -11.52 -23.50
N GLU A 162 -14.34 -10.90 -23.32
CA GLU A 162 -13.19 -11.05 -24.23
C GLU A 162 -11.97 -11.68 -23.54
N ASN A 163 -11.98 -11.78 -22.21
CA ASN A 163 -10.94 -12.46 -21.45
C ASN A 163 -11.12 -13.99 -21.54
N LEU A 164 -10.25 -14.64 -22.32
CA LEU A 164 -10.34 -16.09 -22.61
C LEU A 164 -9.34 -16.96 -21.85
N LEU A 165 -8.25 -16.37 -21.34
CA LEU A 165 -7.22 -17.07 -20.59
C LEU A 165 -6.99 -16.36 -19.27
N LEU A 166 -7.54 -16.92 -18.20
CA LEU A 166 -7.49 -16.34 -16.86
C LEU A 166 -6.66 -17.25 -15.95
N SER A 167 -5.80 -16.64 -15.14
CA SER A 167 -5.12 -17.36 -14.06
C SER A 167 -6.14 -17.82 -13.02
N ASN A 168 -5.91 -18.98 -12.41
CA ASN A 168 -6.70 -19.46 -11.27
C ASN A 168 -6.02 -19.21 -9.92
N SER A 169 -4.80 -18.67 -9.93
CA SER A 169 -4.04 -18.34 -8.71
C SER A 169 -3.70 -16.86 -8.67
N ALA A 170 -3.78 -16.26 -7.50
CA ALA A 170 -3.49 -14.84 -7.32
C ALA A 170 -1.99 -14.56 -7.53
N GLU A 171 -1.67 -13.63 -8.44
CA GLU A 171 -0.29 -13.18 -8.66
C GLU A 171 -0.01 -11.93 -7.83
N PHE A 172 0.63 -12.12 -6.67
CA PHE A 172 1.05 -11.01 -5.81
C PHE A 172 2.28 -10.32 -6.36
N PHE A 173 2.14 -9.02 -6.56
CA PHE A 173 3.24 -8.11 -6.77
C PHE A 173 3.48 -7.40 -5.46
N GLU A 174 4.53 -7.82 -4.78
CA GLU A 174 5.12 -6.93 -3.79
C GLU A 174 5.80 -5.82 -4.57
N PRO A 175 5.43 -4.55 -4.34
CA PRO A 175 6.23 -3.46 -4.84
C PRO A 175 7.64 -3.68 -4.30
N THR A 176 8.53 -4.02 -5.23
CA THR A 176 9.92 -4.11 -4.89
C THR A 176 10.33 -2.69 -4.53
N VAL A 177 11.04 -2.54 -3.42
CA VAL A 177 12.01 -1.46 -3.29
C VAL A 177 12.98 -1.61 -4.47
N SER A 178 12.59 -1.06 -5.62
CA SER A 178 13.42 -0.85 -6.80
C SER A 178 14.45 0.20 -6.37
N GLY A 179 15.42 -0.21 -5.57
CA GLY A 179 16.02 0.79 -4.70
C GLY A 179 17.31 0.39 -4.03
N PHE A 180 17.68 -0.89 -3.93
CA PHE A 180 19.07 -1.13 -3.62
C PHE A 180 19.66 -2.40 -4.19
N LYS A 181 20.87 -2.25 -4.75
CA LYS A 181 21.66 -3.34 -5.31
C LYS A 181 22.19 -4.26 -4.20
N GLN A 182 22.35 -3.72 -3.00
CA GLN A 182 22.94 -4.40 -1.85
C GLN A 182 22.57 -3.67 -0.56
N ALA A 183 22.52 -4.41 0.56
CA ALA A 183 22.35 -3.87 1.90
C ALA A 183 23.62 -4.08 2.73
N TYR A 184 24.01 -3.06 3.51
CA TYR A 184 25.15 -3.11 4.42
C TYR A 184 24.73 -2.70 5.83
N VAL A 185 25.43 -3.27 6.81
CA VAL A 185 25.20 -3.00 8.24
C VAL A 185 25.93 -1.75 8.74
N THR A 186 26.82 -1.13 7.96
CA THR A 186 27.57 0.05 8.43
C THR A 186 27.60 1.13 7.37
N LEU A 187 27.43 2.38 7.81
CA LEU A 187 27.64 3.55 6.97
C LEU A 187 29.11 3.65 6.54
N PRO A 188 29.38 4.20 5.35
CA PRO A 188 30.75 4.34 4.86
C PRO A 188 31.49 5.43 5.65
N LYS A 189 32.83 5.39 5.65
CA LYS A 189 33.66 6.34 6.41
C LYS A 189 33.48 7.80 5.97
N ASP A 190 33.12 8.02 4.71
CA ASP A 190 32.84 9.35 4.14
C ASP A 190 31.40 9.82 4.40
N PHE A 191 30.69 9.20 5.36
CA PHE A 191 29.36 9.62 5.79
C PHE A 191 29.36 10.99 6.50
N GLU A 192 30.50 11.42 7.05
CA GLU A 192 30.60 12.71 7.71
C GLU A 192 30.30 13.88 6.74
N GLY A 193 29.51 14.86 7.20
CA GLY A 193 29.11 16.02 6.40
C GLY A 193 28.05 15.75 5.32
N LYS A 194 27.52 14.51 5.25
CA LYS A 194 26.48 14.12 4.30
C LYS A 194 25.10 14.58 4.76
N LYS A 195 24.19 14.75 3.80
CA LYS A 195 22.81 15.19 4.05
C LYS A 195 21.83 14.04 3.88
N ILE A 196 20.91 13.90 4.84
CA ILE A 196 19.79 12.96 4.81
C ILE A 196 18.50 13.72 4.50
N ALA A 197 17.83 13.33 3.42
CA ALA A 197 16.46 13.68 3.16
C ALA A 197 15.52 12.82 4.00
N ILE A 198 14.57 13.48 4.66
CA ILE A 198 13.43 12.86 5.30
C ILE A 198 12.22 13.08 4.38
N PRO A 199 11.62 12.00 3.84
CA PRO A 199 10.40 12.11 3.05
C PRO A 199 9.28 12.76 3.87
N ARG A 200 8.59 13.74 3.28
CA ARG A 200 7.36 14.29 3.86
C ARG A 200 6.31 13.19 3.97
N ILE A 201 5.57 13.19 5.08
CA ILE A 201 4.41 12.33 5.28
C ILE A 201 3.17 13.13 4.87
N ASP A 202 2.30 12.53 4.04
CA ASP A 202 0.98 13.10 3.79
C ASP A 202 0.09 12.87 5.02
N ILE A 203 -0.21 13.96 5.73
CA ILE A 203 -1.06 13.94 6.93
C ILE A 203 -2.56 14.00 6.59
N ASN A 204 -2.92 14.17 5.31
CA ASN A 204 -4.29 14.25 4.83
C ASN A 204 -4.54 13.22 3.72
N PRO A 205 -4.45 11.91 4.01
CA PRO A 205 -4.55 10.84 3.00
C PRO A 205 -5.92 10.74 2.32
N PHE A 206 -6.90 11.53 2.78
CA PHE A 206 -8.25 11.65 2.24
C PHE A 206 -8.50 13.00 1.54
N ALA A 207 -7.48 13.83 1.35
CA ALA A 207 -7.65 15.08 0.60
C ALA A 207 -7.91 14.79 -0.89
N GLU A 208 -7.24 13.77 -1.41
CA GLU A 208 -7.33 13.27 -2.77
C GLU A 208 -7.39 11.73 -2.76
N PRO A 209 -7.89 11.10 -3.84
CA PRO A 209 -7.78 9.66 -4.06
C PRO A 209 -6.37 9.13 -3.81
N ASN A 210 -6.28 7.98 -3.14
CA ASN A 210 -5.02 7.37 -2.72
C ASN A 210 -5.28 5.93 -2.27
N PRO A 211 -4.42 4.95 -2.64
CA PRO A 211 -4.58 3.57 -2.19
C PRO A 211 -4.61 3.43 -0.67
N GLN A 212 -3.87 4.25 0.09
CA GLN A 212 -3.89 4.17 1.56
C GLN A 212 -5.25 4.56 2.17
N ALA A 213 -6.09 5.32 1.45
CA ALA A 213 -7.45 5.63 1.89
C ALA A 213 -8.35 4.39 1.94
N LEU A 214 -7.96 3.31 1.24
CA LEU A 214 -8.63 2.02 1.22
C LEU A 214 -8.12 1.05 2.30
N SER A 215 -7.16 1.46 3.13
CA SER A 215 -6.64 0.63 4.23
C SER A 215 -7.67 0.47 5.36
N ILE A 216 -7.55 -0.61 6.13
CA ILE A 216 -8.41 -0.90 7.28
C ILE A 216 -8.38 0.28 8.28
N ALA A 217 -7.18 0.80 8.58
CA ALA A 217 -7.01 1.92 9.50
C ALA A 217 -7.76 3.18 9.01
N ALA A 218 -7.67 3.45 7.71
CA ALA A 218 -8.35 4.58 7.09
C ALA A 218 -9.88 4.41 7.09
N LEU A 219 -10.37 3.21 6.79
CA LEU A 219 -11.80 2.90 6.64
C LEU A 219 -12.52 2.77 7.99
N THR A 220 -11.88 2.18 8.99
CA THR A 220 -12.50 1.95 10.31
C THR A 220 -12.28 3.11 11.28
N SER A 221 -11.18 3.85 11.13
CA SER A 221 -10.67 4.77 12.14
C SER A 221 -9.93 5.98 11.56
N ALA A 222 -10.54 6.64 10.55
CA ALA A 222 -9.93 7.76 9.81
C ALA A 222 -9.27 8.83 10.69
N ASN A 223 -9.87 9.21 11.81
CA ASN A 223 -9.31 10.21 12.73
C ASN A 223 -8.06 9.70 13.46
N MET A 224 -8.04 8.44 13.90
CA MET A 224 -6.86 7.84 14.54
C MET A 224 -5.74 7.69 13.52
N PHE A 225 -6.06 7.28 12.29
CA PHE A 225 -5.10 7.17 11.20
C PHE A 225 -4.47 8.54 10.86
N LYS A 226 -5.27 9.60 10.72
CA LYS A 226 -4.76 10.98 10.54
C LYS A 226 -3.86 11.41 11.71
N LYS A 227 -4.27 11.09 12.95
CA LYS A 227 -3.48 11.42 14.13
C LYS A 227 -2.13 10.70 14.09
N GLU A 228 -2.11 9.42 13.76
CA GLU A 228 -0.89 8.64 13.62
C GLU A 228 0.06 9.25 12.58
N LEU A 229 -0.45 9.61 11.39
CA LEU A 229 0.34 10.27 10.35
C LEU A 229 0.88 11.63 10.82
N SER A 230 0.05 12.41 11.53
CA SER A 230 0.47 13.67 12.14
C SER A 230 1.55 13.49 13.20
N ASP A 231 1.44 12.48 14.06
CA ASP A 231 2.42 12.17 15.09
C ASP A 231 3.75 11.75 14.44
N ARG A 232 3.72 10.89 13.41
CA ARG A 232 4.91 10.49 12.63
C ARG A 232 5.55 11.70 11.93
N SER A 233 4.75 12.59 11.34
CA SER A 233 5.24 13.83 10.71
C SER A 233 5.93 14.73 11.75
N HIS A 234 5.35 14.87 12.94
CA HIS A 234 5.93 15.65 14.02
C HIS A 234 7.27 15.07 14.53
N SER A 235 7.40 13.74 14.59
CA SER A 235 8.67 13.08 14.92
C SER A 235 9.77 13.41 13.90
N TYR A 236 9.43 13.42 12.61
CA TYR A 236 10.33 13.85 11.53
C TYR A 236 10.70 15.33 11.62
N GLU A 237 9.76 16.22 11.91
CA GLU A 237 10.02 17.66 12.10
C GLU A 237 10.93 17.91 13.29
N THR A 238 10.72 17.19 14.40
CA THR A 238 11.56 17.25 15.59
C THR A 238 12.99 16.82 15.27
N LEU A 239 13.15 15.72 14.52
CA LEU A 239 14.46 15.24 14.08
C LEU A 239 15.18 16.29 13.19
N ALA A 240 14.48 16.84 12.20
CA ALA A 240 15.02 17.85 11.31
C ALA A 240 15.36 19.17 12.01
N THR A 241 14.62 19.54 13.05
CA THR A 241 14.89 20.75 13.86
C THR A 241 16.10 20.54 14.77
N LYS A 242 16.22 19.34 15.37
CA LYS A 242 17.30 18.99 16.29
C LYS A 242 18.68 18.96 15.60
N ASP A 243 18.73 18.52 14.35
CA ASP A 243 19.96 18.53 13.55
C ASP A 243 19.64 18.88 12.08
N SER A 244 19.43 20.17 11.85
CA SER A 244 19.12 20.73 10.53
C SER A 244 20.32 20.75 9.58
N VAL A 245 21.53 20.42 10.05
CA VAL A 245 22.71 20.23 9.21
C VAL A 245 22.67 18.85 8.56
N LEU A 246 22.33 17.82 9.32
CA LEU A 246 22.24 16.44 8.82
C LEU A 246 20.90 16.15 8.13
N TYR A 247 19.78 16.54 8.73
CA TYR A 247 18.45 16.16 8.27
C TYR A 247 17.76 17.31 7.53
N GLN A 248 16.93 16.98 6.54
CA GLN A 248 16.07 17.93 5.86
C GLN A 248 14.80 17.25 5.39
N ILE A 249 13.64 17.79 5.74
CA ILE A 249 12.37 17.33 5.21
C ILE A 249 12.22 17.84 3.78
N ILE A 250 11.98 16.91 2.85
CA ILE A 250 11.69 17.23 1.45
C ILE A 250 10.57 16.34 0.91
N SER A 251 9.81 16.86 -0.05
CA SER A 251 8.97 16.02 -0.90
C SER A 251 9.88 15.28 -1.87
N VAL A 252 10.02 13.98 -1.69
CA VAL A 252 10.79 13.10 -2.58
C VAL A 252 9.93 12.53 -3.72
N GLU A 253 8.61 12.67 -3.62
CA GLU A 253 7.65 12.29 -4.66
C GLU A 253 8.02 12.91 -6.01
N ASN A 254 8.00 12.10 -7.07
CA ASN A 254 8.35 12.50 -8.44
C ASN A 254 9.76 13.09 -8.62
N LYS A 255 10.68 12.90 -7.66
CA LYS A 255 12.09 13.28 -7.82
C LYS A 255 12.93 12.07 -8.20
N THR A 256 13.77 12.25 -9.21
CA THR A 256 14.80 11.25 -9.50
C THR A 256 15.95 11.37 -8.50
N ASP A 257 16.75 10.32 -8.35
CA ASP A 257 17.99 10.40 -7.56
C ASP A 257 18.93 11.50 -8.06
N ALA A 258 18.90 11.83 -9.35
CA ALA A 258 19.66 12.95 -9.90
C ALA A 258 19.16 14.30 -9.39
N ASP A 259 17.84 14.46 -9.21
CA ASP A 259 17.25 15.67 -8.65
C ASP A 259 17.59 15.84 -7.17
N LEU A 260 17.58 14.75 -6.40
CA LEU A 260 17.98 14.75 -4.99
C LEU A 260 19.44 15.18 -4.84
N ARG A 261 20.35 14.62 -5.65
CA ARG A 261 21.78 15.00 -5.63
C ARG A 261 22.01 16.46 -6.01
N ARG A 262 21.25 17.02 -6.95
CA ARG A 262 21.31 18.46 -7.30
C ARG A 262 20.95 19.35 -6.10
N THR A 263 20.07 18.87 -5.22
CA THR A 263 19.73 19.55 -3.96
C THR A 263 20.69 19.23 -2.81
N ARG A 264 21.84 18.62 -3.09
CA ARG A 264 22.85 18.19 -2.11
C ARG A 264 22.31 17.21 -1.06
N VAL A 265 21.36 16.37 -1.45
CA VAL A 265 20.92 15.22 -0.66
C VAL A 265 21.78 14.03 -1.05
N ASP A 266 22.46 13.43 -0.07
CA ASP A 266 23.28 12.24 -0.28
C ASP A 266 22.48 10.97 -0.01
N TYR A 267 21.68 10.97 1.06
CA TYR A 267 20.89 9.83 1.52
C TYR A 267 19.42 10.17 1.65
N VAL A 268 18.55 9.15 1.53
CA VAL A 268 17.13 9.25 1.87
C VAL A 268 16.83 8.29 3.03
N LEU A 269 16.14 8.79 4.04
CA LEU A 269 15.62 7.99 5.14
C LEU A 269 14.38 7.24 4.67
N HIS A 270 14.42 5.92 4.80
CA HIS A 270 13.33 5.02 4.49
C HIS A 270 12.98 4.20 5.73
N TYR A 271 11.77 3.64 5.75
CA TYR A 271 11.43 2.53 6.64
C TYR A 271 10.74 1.42 5.86
N ILE A 272 10.59 0.26 6.49
CA ILE A 272 9.66 -0.79 6.10
C ILE A 272 8.77 -1.10 7.30
N GLU A 273 7.45 -1.11 7.13
CA GLU A 273 6.47 -1.57 8.13
C GLU A 273 5.72 -2.77 7.55
N ALA A 274 6.03 -3.99 7.99
CA ALA A 274 5.41 -5.21 7.48
C ALA A 274 5.50 -6.35 8.51
N ASP A 275 4.86 -7.48 8.24
CA ASP A 275 5.06 -8.70 9.05
C ASP A 275 6.55 -9.05 9.16
N ALA A 276 6.96 -9.55 10.32
CA ALA A 276 8.36 -9.79 10.64
C ALA A 276 9.08 -10.62 9.57
N GLN A 277 8.44 -11.68 9.06
CA GLN A 277 9.00 -12.52 8.00
C GLN A 277 9.25 -11.74 6.70
N ASN A 278 8.35 -10.82 6.34
CA ASN A 278 8.53 -9.94 5.20
C ASN A 278 9.69 -8.99 5.45
N VAL A 279 9.74 -8.31 6.60
CA VAL A 279 10.86 -7.42 6.96
C VAL A 279 12.21 -8.15 6.90
N TYR A 280 12.27 -9.40 7.38
CA TYR A 280 13.48 -10.23 7.32
C TYR A 280 13.88 -10.63 5.90
N THR A 281 12.89 -10.89 5.05
CA THR A 281 13.11 -11.22 3.64
C THR A 281 13.60 -9.99 2.86
N PHE A 282 13.02 -8.82 3.13
CA PHE A 282 13.38 -7.57 2.45
C PHE A 282 14.75 -7.02 2.90
N LEU A 283 15.09 -7.15 4.18
CA LEU A 283 16.30 -6.58 4.76
C LEU A 283 17.20 -7.69 5.31
N PRO A 284 18.02 -8.34 4.47
CA PRO A 284 18.93 -9.39 4.90
C PRO A 284 19.93 -8.83 5.92
N PHE A 285 19.97 -9.42 7.11
CA PHE A 285 20.84 -8.99 8.21
C PHE A 285 21.38 -10.20 8.95
N GLU A 286 22.66 -10.54 8.75
CA GLU A 286 23.24 -11.81 9.21
C GLU A 286 23.21 -12.02 10.73
N LYS A 287 23.28 -10.94 11.53
CA LYS A 287 23.38 -11.00 12.99
C LYS A 287 22.04 -10.74 13.70
N ARG A 288 20.91 -10.91 13.02
CA ARG A 288 19.59 -10.67 13.61
C ARG A 288 19.11 -11.89 14.40
N GLU A 289 18.38 -11.65 15.47
CA GLU A 289 17.58 -12.70 16.12
C GLU A 289 16.23 -12.80 15.40
N GLU A 290 15.94 -13.95 14.79
CA GLU A 290 14.67 -14.22 14.09
C GLU A 290 13.61 -14.80 15.04
N ASN A 291 13.30 -14.07 16.12
CA ASN A 291 12.38 -14.54 17.16
C ASN A 291 11.10 -13.70 17.29
N LYS A 292 11.03 -12.53 16.62
CA LYS A 292 9.84 -11.69 16.67
C LYS A 292 8.79 -12.14 15.66
N THR A 293 7.56 -12.16 16.12
CA THR A 293 6.34 -12.39 15.33
C THR A 293 5.50 -11.10 15.30
N GLY A 294 4.67 -10.92 14.28
CA GLY A 294 3.83 -9.71 14.14
C GLY A 294 4.47 -8.63 13.25
N VAL A 295 3.90 -7.42 13.28
CA VAL A 295 4.33 -6.30 12.42
C VAL A 295 5.55 -5.61 13.01
N LEU A 296 6.59 -5.44 12.19
CA LEU A 296 7.81 -4.74 12.54
C LEU A 296 8.02 -3.52 11.65
N VAL A 297 8.56 -2.46 12.24
CA VAL A 297 9.07 -1.26 11.60
C VAL A 297 10.59 -1.27 11.65
N LYS A 298 11.23 -1.08 10.50
CA LYS A 298 12.70 -0.98 10.38
C LYS A 298 13.10 0.18 9.49
N PHE A 299 13.90 1.11 10.04
CA PHE A 299 14.44 2.24 9.28
C PHE A 299 15.77 1.90 8.61
N PHE A 300 16.07 2.54 7.49
CA PHE A 300 17.35 2.42 6.80
C PHE A 300 17.65 3.68 5.98
N LEU A 301 18.92 3.89 5.62
CA LEU A 301 19.30 4.94 4.68
C LEU A 301 19.57 4.34 3.30
N ARG A 302 19.13 5.02 2.24
CA ARG A 302 19.52 4.68 0.87
C ARG A 302 20.42 5.77 0.30
N ASP A 303 21.58 5.38 -0.21
CA ASP A 303 22.49 6.29 -0.93
C ASP A 303 21.91 6.62 -2.32
N THR A 304 21.66 7.90 -2.56
CA THR A 304 21.12 8.40 -3.83
C THR A 304 22.07 8.18 -5.01
N ARG A 305 23.38 7.98 -4.79
CA ARG A 305 24.37 7.75 -5.86
C ARG A 305 24.47 6.29 -6.27
N THR A 306 24.56 5.40 -5.28
CA THR A 306 24.86 3.98 -5.52
C THR A 306 23.63 3.09 -5.47
N ASN A 307 22.52 3.59 -4.92
CA ASN A 307 21.36 2.78 -4.62
C ASN A 307 21.77 1.63 -3.68
N ILE A 308 22.47 1.94 -2.59
CA ILE A 308 22.86 0.98 -1.56
C ILE A 308 22.07 1.32 -0.30
N ALA A 309 21.53 0.29 0.37
CA ALA A 309 20.85 0.44 1.66
C ALA A 309 21.82 0.24 2.82
N PHE A 310 21.66 1.07 3.85
CA PHE A 310 22.41 1.02 5.10
C PHE A 310 21.45 0.77 6.26
N LEU A 311 21.56 -0.42 6.85
CA LEU A 311 20.61 -0.93 7.84
C LEU A 311 20.99 -0.55 9.27
N GLY A 312 22.18 0.00 9.51
CA GLY A 312 22.69 0.22 10.87
C GLY A 312 23.41 -1.00 11.42
N SER A 313 24.28 -0.78 12.42
CA SER A 313 25.22 -1.79 12.94
C SER A 313 24.55 -2.92 13.71
N ASN A 314 23.36 -2.65 14.25
CA ASN A 314 22.56 -3.58 15.04
C ASN A 314 21.17 -3.67 14.44
N TRP A 315 20.56 -4.85 14.57
CA TRP A 315 19.16 -5.03 14.24
C TRP A 315 18.29 -4.29 15.27
N ASP A 316 17.53 -3.31 14.81
CA ASP A 316 16.74 -2.41 15.65
C ASP A 316 15.28 -2.29 15.18
N ALA A 317 14.76 -3.30 14.48
CA ALA A 317 13.35 -3.35 14.14
C ALA A 317 12.48 -3.43 15.40
N LYS A 318 11.44 -2.60 15.48
CA LYS A 318 10.50 -2.51 16.61
C LYS A 318 9.06 -2.56 16.10
N GLU A 319 8.14 -2.95 16.97
CA GLU A 319 6.70 -2.93 16.64
C GLU A 319 6.17 -1.49 16.62
N ASP A 320 6.66 -0.64 17.53
CA ASP A 320 6.35 0.79 17.55
C ASP A 320 7.24 1.58 16.57
N TRP A 321 6.59 2.42 15.76
CA TRP A 321 7.25 3.21 14.72
C TRP A 321 8.24 4.25 15.31
N ASN A 322 7.88 4.90 16.42
CA ASN A 322 8.74 5.92 17.04
C ASN A 322 9.94 5.27 17.74
N GLU A 323 9.76 4.12 18.39
CA GLU A 323 10.86 3.33 18.95
C GLU A 323 11.83 2.88 17.87
N ALA A 324 11.33 2.39 16.72
CA ALA A 324 12.15 2.01 15.59
C ALA A 324 12.95 3.20 15.05
N LEU A 325 12.30 4.36 14.86
CA LEU A 325 12.96 5.59 14.41
C LEU A 325 14.06 6.00 15.38
N ASN A 326 13.73 6.14 16.66
CA ASN A 326 14.68 6.58 17.68
C ASN A 326 15.86 5.63 17.82
N SER A 327 15.62 4.32 17.74
CA SER A 327 16.69 3.31 17.77
C SER A 327 17.65 3.50 16.59
N PHE A 328 17.12 3.70 15.38
CA PHE A 328 17.95 3.88 14.18
C PHE A 328 18.73 5.19 14.19
N ILE A 329 18.10 6.30 14.60
CA ILE A 329 18.77 7.59 14.73
C ILE A 329 19.87 7.55 15.80
N ALA A 330 19.67 6.82 16.91
CA ALA A 330 20.72 6.61 17.91
C ALA A 330 21.94 5.89 17.31
N GLN A 331 21.73 4.91 16.42
CA GLN A 331 22.82 4.26 15.70
C GLN A 331 23.57 5.25 14.79
N ILE A 332 22.86 6.04 13.98
CA ILE A 332 23.47 7.06 13.11
C ILE A 332 24.33 8.02 13.92
N ASN A 333 23.81 8.52 15.04
CA ASN A 333 24.55 9.45 15.91
C ASN A 333 25.79 8.79 16.54
N SER A 334 25.69 7.51 16.94
CA SER A 334 26.83 6.77 17.48
C SER A 334 27.93 6.53 16.46
N MET A 335 27.57 6.38 15.17
CA MET A 335 28.53 6.20 14.07
C MET A 335 29.24 7.50 13.69
N ARG A 336 28.62 8.66 13.94
CA ARG A 336 29.23 9.99 13.74
C ARG A 336 30.22 10.38 14.83
N GLY A 337 30.06 9.84 16.04
CA GLY A 337 30.90 10.15 17.20
C GLY A 337 32.16 9.29 17.32
N LYS A 338 32.45 8.42 16.34
CA LYS A 338 33.62 7.55 16.27
C LYS A 338 34.53 7.96 15.13
#